data_AF-A0A3B0VPA2-F1
#
_entry.id   AF-A0A3B0VPA2-F1
#
_cell.length_a   1.000
_cell.length_b   1.000
_cell.length_c   1.000
_cell.angle_alpha   90.00
_cell.angle_beta   90.00
_cell.angle_gamma   90.00
#
_symmetry.space_group_name_H-M   'P 1'
#
loop_
_entity.id
_entity.type
_entity.pdbx_description
1 polymer ?
#
loop_
_entity_poly.entity_id
_entity_poly.type
_entity_poly.pdbx_seq_one_letter_code
_entity_poly.pdbx_strand_id
1 'polypeptide(L)'
;MKFRPCIDLHDGLVKQIVGSTLEDDNQGLQVNFSSRQPSSFYAALYKKDNLTGGHIIKLGPGCDNAALEALRVYPGGMQIGGGINAANAPFWLEHGAGAVIVTSYVFKDGRVFADRLAELTGVVGRERLVIDLSCRKRGNDYFVVTDRWQKFTEVIINRQTLEYFSTFCAEFLVHAVDVEGKCGGIAADLAADLAAWSPIPVTYAGGVHNMADLQ
;
A
#
# COMPACT_ATOMS: atom_id res chain seq x y z
N MET A 1 1.91 0.34 -18.96
CA MET A 1 2.08 0.80 -17.57
C MET A 1 1.00 1.83 -17.25
N LYS A 2 0.50 1.90 -16.01
CA LYS A 2 -0.51 2.88 -15.58
C LYS A 2 0.01 3.62 -14.36
N PHE A 3 -0.02 4.95 -14.38
CA PHE A 3 0.29 5.76 -13.22
C PHE A 3 -0.83 5.65 -12.18
N ARG A 4 -0.47 5.38 -10.92
CA ARG A 4 -1.41 5.27 -9.81
C ARG A 4 -1.02 6.27 -8.71
N PRO A 5 -1.89 7.23 -8.40
CA PRO A 5 -1.56 8.24 -7.41
C PRO A 5 -1.74 7.70 -5.98
N CYS A 6 -1.05 8.29 -5.01
CA CYS A 6 -1.21 7.97 -3.60
C CYS A 6 -1.61 9.20 -2.76
N ILE A 7 -2.21 8.94 -1.60
CA ILE A 7 -2.45 9.92 -0.53
C ILE A 7 -2.05 9.26 0.79
N ASP A 8 -0.90 9.64 1.31
CA ASP A 8 -0.44 9.18 2.61
C ASP A 8 -0.96 10.12 3.71
N LEU A 9 -1.57 9.52 4.73
CA LEU A 9 -2.21 10.23 5.83
C LEU A 9 -1.50 9.90 7.13
N HIS A 10 -1.07 10.92 7.86
CA HIS A 10 -0.50 10.80 9.20
C HIS A 10 -0.98 11.98 10.05
N ASP A 11 -1.52 11.69 11.24
CA ASP A 11 -2.25 12.64 12.11
C ASP A 11 -3.39 13.38 11.38
N GLY A 12 -4.06 12.70 10.46
CA GLY A 12 -5.16 13.28 9.67
C GLY A 12 -4.74 14.29 8.59
N LEU A 13 -3.43 14.45 8.35
CA LEU A 13 -2.89 15.34 7.34
C LEU A 13 -2.25 14.56 6.20
N VAL A 14 -2.29 15.13 4.98
CA VAL A 14 -1.55 14.57 3.85
C VAL A 14 -0.06 14.83 4.05
N LYS A 15 0.73 13.78 4.23
CA LYS A 15 2.17 13.86 4.48
C LYS A 15 2.92 12.87 3.62
N GLN A 16 4.08 13.28 3.10
CA GLN A 16 5.09 12.35 2.60
C GLN A 16 6.14 12.15 3.68
N ILE A 17 6.29 10.91 4.14
CA ILE A 17 7.28 10.53 5.15
C ILE A 17 8.42 9.73 4.54
N VAL A 18 9.53 9.64 5.27
CA VAL A 18 10.56 8.64 4.99
C VAL A 18 10.18 7.38 5.76
N GLY A 19 9.72 6.34 5.05
CA GLY A 19 9.15 5.14 5.68
C GLY A 19 10.03 4.56 6.78
N SER A 20 11.34 4.40 6.55
CA SER A 20 12.27 3.85 7.54
C SER A 20 12.39 4.60 8.87
N THR A 21 11.76 5.77 9.02
CA THR A 21 11.79 6.61 10.23
C THR A 21 10.49 6.57 11.04
N LEU A 22 9.51 5.78 10.62
CA LEU A 22 8.24 5.64 11.33
C LEU A 22 8.41 4.73 12.56
N GLU A 23 8.19 5.27 13.75
CA GLU A 23 8.27 4.57 15.05
C GLU A 23 7.02 4.84 15.91
N ASP A 24 6.81 4.07 16.99
CA ASP A 24 5.61 4.18 17.84
C ASP A 24 5.44 5.53 18.54
N ASP A 25 6.54 6.19 18.89
CA ASP A 25 6.53 7.47 19.63
C ASP A 25 6.68 8.70 18.71
N ASN A 26 6.79 8.49 17.40
CA ASN A 26 7.00 9.50 16.37
C ASN A 26 8.19 10.46 16.61
N GLN A 27 9.10 10.20 17.57
CA GLN A 27 10.15 11.17 17.92
C GLN A 27 11.21 11.33 16.81
N GLY A 28 11.35 10.33 15.94
CA GLY A 28 12.31 10.32 14.83
C GLY A 28 11.71 10.49 13.43
N LEU A 29 10.39 10.74 13.30
CA LEU A 29 9.72 10.73 12.00
C LEU A 29 10.23 11.85 11.09
N GLN A 30 10.86 11.46 9.98
CA GLN A 30 11.26 12.39 8.94
C GLN A 30 10.11 12.61 7.96
N VAL A 31 9.75 13.87 7.77
CA VAL A 31 8.69 14.31 6.87
C VAL A 31 9.34 15.08 5.72
N ASN A 32 9.24 14.54 4.51
CA ASN A 32 9.69 15.25 3.31
C ASN A 32 8.74 16.42 3.00
N PHE A 33 7.43 16.21 3.23
CA PHE A 33 6.41 17.19 2.91
C PHE A 33 5.16 17.00 3.77
N SER A 34 4.57 18.10 4.22
CA SER A 34 3.22 18.12 4.81
C SER A 34 2.37 19.11 4.04
N SER A 35 1.23 18.66 3.52
CA SER A 35 0.35 19.51 2.74
C SER A 35 -0.47 20.45 3.61
N ARG A 36 -0.77 21.63 3.07
CA ARG A 36 -1.84 22.52 3.57
C ARG A 36 -3.21 22.19 2.99
N GLN A 37 -3.25 21.37 1.93
CA GLN A 37 -4.49 20.96 1.28
C GLN A 37 -5.05 19.70 1.94
N PRO A 38 -6.38 19.58 2.07
CA PRO A 38 -7.00 18.37 2.60
C PRO A 38 -6.86 17.20 1.62
N SER A 39 -7.07 15.98 2.09
CA SER A 39 -7.06 14.77 1.25
C SER A 39 -8.09 14.84 0.11
N SER A 40 -9.24 15.48 0.35
CA SER A 40 -10.29 15.75 -0.63
C SER A 40 -9.83 16.56 -1.84
N PHE A 41 -8.88 17.48 -1.66
CA PHE A 41 -8.28 18.25 -2.76
C PHE A 41 -7.54 17.33 -3.73
N TYR A 42 -6.71 16.42 -3.21
CA TYR A 42 -5.95 15.47 -4.03
C TYR A 42 -6.86 14.45 -4.70
N ALA A 43 -7.86 13.92 -3.99
CA ALA A 43 -8.86 13.04 -4.59
C ALA A 43 -9.62 13.71 -5.74
N ALA A 44 -9.96 15.00 -5.60
CA ALA A 44 -10.62 15.77 -6.67
C ALA A 44 -9.71 15.95 -7.89
N LEU A 45 -8.41 16.20 -7.67
CA LEU A 45 -7.42 16.28 -8.73
C LEU A 45 -7.29 14.95 -9.47
N TYR A 46 -7.12 13.85 -8.76
CA TYR A 46 -7.01 12.52 -9.36
C TYR A 46 -8.28 12.11 -10.12
N LYS A 47 -9.46 12.51 -9.61
CA LYS A 47 -10.73 12.33 -10.31
C LYS A 47 -10.81 13.13 -11.60
N LYS A 48 -10.42 14.41 -11.56
CA LYS A 48 -10.39 15.28 -12.73
C LYS A 48 -9.50 14.71 -13.83
N ASP A 49 -8.37 14.12 -13.44
CA ASP A 49 -7.40 13.53 -14.36
C ASP A 49 -7.69 12.05 -14.70
N ASN A 50 -8.84 11.52 -14.23
CA ASN A 50 -9.27 10.13 -14.43
C ASN A 50 -8.26 9.06 -13.99
N LEU A 51 -7.49 9.35 -12.95
CA LEU A 51 -6.50 8.45 -12.38
C LEU A 51 -7.17 7.47 -11.42
N THR A 52 -7.36 6.23 -11.85
CA THR A 52 -8.06 5.19 -11.07
C THR A 52 -7.11 4.16 -10.48
N GLY A 53 -7.50 3.55 -9.36
CA GLY A 53 -6.70 2.53 -8.68
C GLY A 53 -5.51 3.10 -7.89
N GLY A 54 -5.53 4.41 -7.63
CA GLY A 54 -4.66 5.01 -6.62
C GLY A 54 -5.03 4.54 -5.22
N HIS A 55 -4.15 4.79 -4.25
CA HIS A 55 -4.34 4.31 -2.88
C HIS A 55 -4.21 5.42 -1.84
N ILE A 56 -5.03 5.33 -0.80
CA ILE A 56 -4.92 6.14 0.41
C ILE A 56 -4.31 5.25 1.49
N ILE A 57 -3.24 5.67 2.14
CA ILE A 57 -2.58 4.89 3.20
C ILE A 57 -2.68 5.63 4.53
N LYS A 58 -3.33 5.00 5.51
CA LYS A 58 -3.39 5.51 6.88
C LYS A 58 -2.17 5.07 7.67
N LEU A 59 -1.25 5.99 7.90
CA LEU A 59 -0.02 5.80 8.66
C LEU A 59 -0.26 6.13 10.13
N GLY A 60 -0.97 5.25 10.83
CA GLY A 60 -1.29 5.40 12.25
C GLY A 60 -2.70 5.93 12.54
N PRO A 61 -3.00 6.24 13.81
CA PRO A 61 -4.33 6.68 14.25
C PRO A 61 -4.69 8.08 13.72
N GLY A 62 -5.95 8.48 13.92
CA GLY A 62 -6.42 9.85 13.59
C GLY A 62 -6.64 10.12 12.10
N CYS A 63 -6.45 9.14 11.21
CA CYS A 63 -6.53 9.33 9.76
C CYS A 63 -7.90 9.05 9.16
N ASP A 64 -8.85 8.49 9.92
CA ASP A 64 -10.11 7.97 9.36
C ASP A 64 -10.98 9.07 8.72
N ASN A 65 -11.10 10.23 9.36
CA ASN A 65 -11.87 11.35 8.80
C ASN A 65 -11.27 11.86 7.48
N ALA A 66 -9.95 12.02 7.43
CA ALA A 66 -9.25 12.43 6.21
C ALA A 66 -9.36 11.37 5.11
N ALA A 67 -9.34 10.07 5.44
CA ALA A 67 -9.57 9.02 4.45
C ALA A 67 -11.00 9.10 3.89
N LEU A 68 -12.01 9.27 4.74
CA LEU A 68 -13.41 9.41 4.32
C LEU A 68 -13.63 10.64 3.43
N GLU A 69 -12.98 11.76 3.72
CA GLU A 69 -13.05 12.96 2.88
C GLU A 69 -12.57 12.70 1.44
N ALA A 70 -11.46 11.98 1.27
CA ALA A 70 -10.95 11.63 -0.05
C ALA A 70 -11.86 10.61 -0.78
N LEU A 71 -12.29 9.56 -0.07
CA LEU A 71 -13.14 8.52 -0.65
C LEU A 71 -14.50 9.05 -1.13
N ARG A 72 -15.11 9.97 -0.39
CA ARG A 72 -16.38 10.61 -0.78
C ARG A 72 -16.27 11.45 -2.05
N VAL A 73 -15.10 12.05 -2.29
CA VAL A 73 -14.86 12.86 -3.50
C VAL A 73 -14.72 11.99 -4.74
N TYR A 74 -14.06 10.83 -4.61
CA TYR A 74 -13.86 9.88 -5.71
C TYR A 74 -14.31 8.45 -5.37
N PRO A 75 -15.63 8.20 -5.22
CA PRO A 75 -16.15 6.88 -4.91
C PRO A 75 -15.75 5.86 -5.98
N GLY A 76 -15.21 4.72 -5.56
CA GLY A 76 -14.68 3.66 -6.44
C GLY A 76 -13.37 4.00 -7.15
N GLY A 77 -12.86 5.23 -7.05
CA GLY A 77 -11.64 5.65 -7.73
C GLY A 77 -10.35 5.30 -7.00
N MET A 78 -10.42 5.23 -5.65
CA MET A 78 -9.28 5.03 -4.77
C MET A 78 -9.44 3.79 -3.88
N GLN A 79 -8.33 3.14 -3.59
CA GLN A 79 -8.19 2.05 -2.62
C GLN A 79 -7.80 2.62 -1.25
N ILE A 80 -7.96 1.84 -0.16
CA ILE A 80 -7.63 2.29 1.20
C ILE A 80 -6.86 1.23 1.99
N GLY A 81 -5.74 1.62 2.57
CA GLY A 81 -4.89 0.81 3.43
C GLY A 81 -4.64 1.44 4.80
N GLY A 82 -4.00 0.68 5.69
CA GLY A 82 -3.66 1.09 7.05
C GLY A 82 -4.70 0.66 8.08
N GLY A 83 -4.38 -0.41 8.82
CA GLY A 83 -5.24 -0.96 9.86
C GLY A 83 -6.49 -1.69 9.36
N ILE A 84 -6.51 -2.11 8.08
CA ILE A 84 -7.59 -2.90 7.50
C ILE A 84 -7.64 -4.29 8.12
N ASN A 85 -8.84 -4.74 8.50
CA ASN A 85 -9.14 -6.08 8.99
C ASN A 85 -10.57 -6.50 8.59
N ALA A 86 -10.94 -7.76 8.84
CA ALA A 86 -12.25 -8.29 8.46
C ALA A 86 -13.43 -7.52 9.07
N ALA A 87 -13.27 -6.94 10.26
CA ALA A 87 -14.35 -6.20 10.94
C ALA A 87 -14.59 -4.81 10.35
N ASN A 88 -13.55 -4.11 9.86
CA ASN A 88 -13.69 -2.75 9.35
C ASN A 88 -13.69 -2.65 7.81
N ALA A 89 -13.31 -3.70 7.09
CA ALA A 89 -13.21 -3.64 5.65
C ALA A 89 -14.55 -3.34 4.94
N PRO A 90 -15.71 -3.91 5.34
CA PRO A 90 -17.01 -3.56 4.74
C PRO A 90 -17.32 -2.07 4.85
N PHE A 91 -17.06 -1.47 6.01
CA PHE A 91 -17.29 -0.04 6.24
C PHE A 91 -16.57 0.81 5.20
N TRP A 92 -15.30 0.52 4.91
CA TRP A 92 -14.52 1.30 3.95
C TRP A 92 -15.04 1.17 2.52
N LEU A 93 -15.46 -0.04 2.12
CA LEU A 93 -16.05 -0.28 0.81
C LEU A 93 -17.39 0.46 0.65
N GLU A 94 -18.25 0.40 1.68
CA GLU A 94 -19.53 1.13 1.71
C GLU A 94 -19.35 2.66 1.62
N HIS A 95 -18.22 3.16 2.13
CA HIS A 95 -17.89 4.59 2.12
C HIS A 95 -17.05 5.03 0.92
N GLY A 96 -17.01 4.22 -0.14
CA GLY A 96 -16.50 4.62 -1.45
C GLY A 96 -15.09 4.13 -1.79
N ALA A 97 -14.48 3.26 -0.98
CA ALA A 97 -13.26 2.59 -1.40
C ALA A 97 -13.54 1.59 -2.53
N GLY A 98 -12.73 1.64 -3.59
CA GLY A 98 -12.81 0.66 -4.69
C GLY A 98 -12.32 -0.72 -4.27
N ALA A 99 -11.31 -0.76 -3.40
CA ALA A 99 -10.78 -1.96 -2.76
C ALA A 99 -10.14 -1.60 -1.42
N VAL A 100 -9.96 -2.59 -0.55
CA VAL A 100 -9.19 -2.45 0.69
C VAL A 100 -7.82 -3.10 0.55
N ILE A 101 -6.81 -2.49 1.18
CA ILE A 101 -5.42 -2.92 1.14
C ILE A 101 -5.05 -3.49 2.51
N VAL A 102 -4.69 -4.77 2.55
CA VAL A 102 -4.31 -5.45 3.78
C VAL A 102 -2.80 -5.59 3.92
N THR A 103 -2.31 -5.28 5.13
CA THR A 103 -0.90 -5.42 5.54
C THR A 103 -0.81 -6.25 6.83
N SER A 104 -0.67 -5.57 7.97
CA SER A 104 -0.30 -6.14 9.28
C SER A 104 -1.35 -7.05 9.92
N TYR A 105 -2.58 -7.08 9.38
CA TYR A 105 -3.60 -8.02 9.81
C TYR A 105 -3.28 -9.45 9.36
N VAL A 106 -2.74 -9.60 8.13
CA VAL A 106 -2.37 -10.88 7.52
C VAL A 106 -0.91 -11.22 7.79
N PHE A 107 -0.02 -10.23 7.73
CA PHE A 107 1.41 -10.41 8.00
C PHE A 107 1.72 -9.88 9.41
N LYS A 108 1.95 -10.79 10.36
CA LYS A 108 2.26 -10.40 11.73
C LYS A 108 3.29 -11.35 12.32
N ASP A 109 4.17 -10.83 13.17
CA ASP A 109 5.17 -11.63 13.88
C ASP A 109 6.06 -12.49 12.99
N GLY A 110 6.37 -11.99 11.78
CA GLY A 110 7.19 -12.71 10.80
C GLY A 110 6.44 -13.81 10.02
N ARG A 111 5.12 -13.95 10.22
CA ARG A 111 4.30 -15.05 9.69
C ARG A 111 3.09 -14.54 8.90
N VAL A 112 2.57 -15.44 8.06
CA VAL A 112 1.30 -15.26 7.34
C VAL A 112 0.18 -15.93 8.14
N PHE A 113 -0.85 -15.17 8.47
CA PHE A 113 -2.07 -15.68 9.09
C PHE A 113 -3.08 -16.05 8.01
N ALA A 114 -2.97 -17.26 7.47
CA ALA A 114 -3.82 -17.74 6.38
C ALA A 114 -5.32 -17.68 6.73
N ASP A 115 -5.69 -18.01 7.97
CA ASP A 115 -7.09 -17.93 8.43
C ASP A 115 -7.66 -16.51 8.34
N ARG A 116 -6.86 -15.49 8.71
CA ARG A 116 -7.25 -14.08 8.60
C ARG A 116 -7.35 -13.61 7.16
N LEU A 117 -6.47 -14.11 6.30
CA LEU A 117 -6.55 -13.83 4.87
C LEU A 117 -7.81 -14.43 4.26
N ALA A 118 -8.12 -15.69 4.60
CA ALA A 118 -9.34 -16.37 4.16
C ALA A 118 -10.60 -15.66 4.68
N GLU A 119 -10.62 -15.30 5.97
CA GLU A 119 -11.71 -14.53 6.59
C GLU A 119 -11.94 -13.20 5.85
N LEU A 120 -10.88 -12.39 5.71
CA LEU A 120 -10.99 -11.09 5.04
C LEU A 120 -11.45 -11.26 3.59
N THR A 121 -10.86 -12.20 2.85
CA THR A 121 -11.25 -12.49 1.46
C THR A 121 -12.71 -12.91 1.36
N GLY A 122 -13.21 -13.71 2.30
CA GLY A 122 -14.62 -14.11 2.37
C GLY A 122 -15.56 -12.93 2.63
N VAL A 123 -15.12 -11.95 3.43
CA VAL A 123 -15.90 -10.74 3.74
C VAL A 123 -15.96 -9.76 2.57
N VAL A 124 -14.83 -9.47 1.92
CA VAL A 124 -14.77 -8.40 0.90
C VAL A 124 -14.92 -8.91 -0.54
N GLY A 125 -14.59 -10.18 -0.76
CA GLY A 125 -14.41 -10.80 -2.07
C GLY A 125 -13.03 -10.47 -2.68
N ARG A 126 -12.44 -11.44 -3.38
CA ARG A 126 -11.14 -11.31 -4.05
C ARG A 126 -11.02 -10.04 -4.89
N GLU A 127 -12.08 -9.70 -5.64
CA GLU A 127 -12.13 -8.56 -6.58
C GLU A 127 -11.94 -7.19 -5.91
N ARG A 128 -12.10 -7.11 -4.57
CA ARG A 128 -11.96 -5.86 -3.79
C ARG A 128 -10.92 -5.97 -2.68
N LEU A 129 -10.05 -6.98 -2.74
CA LEU A 129 -8.90 -7.12 -1.86
C LEU A 129 -7.61 -6.82 -2.63
N VAL A 130 -6.75 -6.03 -2.02
CA VAL A 130 -5.37 -5.79 -2.43
C VAL A 130 -4.47 -6.25 -1.30
N ILE A 131 -3.43 -7.01 -1.63
CA ILE A 131 -2.43 -7.46 -0.64
C ILE A 131 -1.19 -6.61 -0.82
N ASP A 132 -0.78 -5.95 0.27
CA ASP A 132 0.46 -5.19 0.30
C ASP A 132 1.61 -6.07 0.77
N LEU A 133 2.60 -6.25 -0.11
CA LEU A 133 3.79 -7.04 0.07
C LEU A 133 5.03 -6.14 0.23
N SER A 134 4.93 -5.15 1.11
CA SER A 134 6.05 -4.31 1.54
C SER A 134 7.29 -5.17 1.82
N CYS A 135 8.39 -4.92 1.13
CA CYS A 135 9.55 -5.81 1.14
C CYS A 135 10.89 -5.09 1.24
N ARG A 136 11.89 -5.82 1.73
CA ARG A 136 13.30 -5.39 1.82
C ARG A 136 14.22 -6.44 1.26
N LYS A 137 15.33 -6.01 0.69
CA LYS A 137 16.34 -6.90 0.15
C LYS A 137 17.20 -7.47 1.27
N ARG A 138 17.41 -8.80 1.25
CA ARG A 138 18.34 -9.49 2.14
C ARG A 138 19.12 -10.52 1.33
N GLY A 139 20.39 -10.24 1.08
CA GLY A 139 21.18 -11.01 0.12
C GLY A 139 20.66 -10.77 -1.30
N ASN A 140 20.28 -11.85 -1.99
CA ASN A 140 19.74 -11.77 -3.35
C ASN A 140 18.21 -11.72 -3.41
N ASP A 141 17.54 -11.97 -2.29
CA ASP A 141 16.08 -12.12 -2.25
C ASP A 141 15.39 -10.92 -1.59
N TYR A 142 14.16 -10.67 -2.00
CA TYR A 142 13.26 -9.71 -1.35
C TYR A 142 12.34 -10.44 -0.39
N PHE A 143 12.29 -9.99 0.85
CA PHE A 143 11.44 -10.56 1.90
C PHE A 143 10.38 -9.56 2.30
N VAL A 144 9.14 -10.04 2.50
CA VAL A 144 8.09 -9.21 3.10
C VAL A 144 8.52 -8.81 4.50
N VAL A 145 8.29 -7.55 4.85
CA VAL A 145 8.60 -6.97 6.16
C VAL A 145 7.34 -6.42 6.81
N THR A 146 7.26 -6.57 8.14
CA THR A 146 6.15 -6.13 8.97
C THR A 146 6.64 -5.16 10.04
N ASP A 147 5.72 -4.70 10.91
CA ASP A 147 6.02 -3.85 12.06
C ASP A 147 6.79 -2.58 11.63
N ARG A 148 6.17 -1.79 10.73
CA ARG A 148 6.77 -0.59 10.11
C ARG A 148 8.12 -0.90 9.46
N TRP A 149 8.15 -2.00 8.71
CA TRP A 149 9.30 -2.44 7.92
C TRP A 149 10.55 -2.86 8.70
N GLN A 150 10.41 -3.04 10.02
CA GLN A 150 11.51 -3.41 10.92
C GLN A 150 11.71 -4.93 11.02
N LYS A 151 10.64 -5.72 10.88
CA LYS A 151 10.69 -7.17 11.10
C LYS A 151 10.57 -7.94 9.79
N PHE A 152 11.60 -8.70 9.45
CA PHE A 152 11.56 -9.64 8.33
C PHE A 152 10.61 -10.80 8.61
N THR A 153 9.81 -11.16 7.60
CA THR A 153 9.04 -12.41 7.59
C THR A 153 9.84 -13.52 6.88
N GLU A 154 9.30 -14.74 6.90
CA GLU A 154 9.80 -15.86 6.10
C GLU A 154 9.30 -15.82 4.64
N VAL A 155 8.44 -14.85 4.29
CA VAL A 155 7.83 -14.76 2.96
C VAL A 155 8.77 -14.06 1.99
N ILE A 156 9.21 -14.81 0.98
CA ILE A 156 10.03 -14.31 -0.14
C ILE A 156 9.13 -13.86 -1.28
N ILE A 157 9.43 -12.71 -1.89
CA ILE A 157 8.84 -12.29 -3.16
C ILE A 157 9.42 -13.16 -4.28
N ASN A 158 8.63 -14.13 -4.75
CA ASN A 158 8.95 -14.99 -5.88
C ASN A 158 7.67 -15.43 -6.60
N ARG A 159 7.79 -16.15 -7.71
CA ARG A 159 6.64 -16.64 -8.48
C ARG A 159 5.65 -17.45 -7.64
N GLN A 160 6.12 -18.40 -6.85
CA GLN A 160 5.24 -19.29 -6.06
C GLN A 160 4.43 -18.52 -5.02
N THR A 161 5.07 -17.57 -4.34
CA THR A 161 4.41 -16.69 -3.36
C THR A 161 3.34 -15.81 -4.02
N LEU A 162 3.67 -15.20 -5.17
CA LEU A 162 2.72 -14.37 -5.91
C LEU A 162 1.55 -15.20 -6.47
N GLU A 163 1.80 -16.40 -6.98
CA GLU A 163 0.76 -17.34 -7.41
C GLU A 163 -0.18 -17.68 -6.26
N TYR A 164 0.37 -18.05 -5.10
CA TYR A 164 -0.43 -18.36 -3.90
C TYR A 164 -1.33 -17.19 -3.50
N PHE A 165 -0.77 -15.98 -3.30
CA PHE A 165 -1.57 -14.85 -2.84
C PHE A 165 -2.55 -14.32 -3.88
N SER A 166 -2.28 -14.52 -5.17
CA SER A 166 -3.18 -14.05 -6.26
C SER A 166 -4.55 -14.73 -6.26
N THR A 167 -4.66 -15.87 -5.56
CA THR A 167 -5.93 -16.56 -5.34
C THR A 167 -6.86 -15.82 -4.37
N PHE A 168 -6.32 -14.89 -3.57
CA PHE A 168 -7.06 -14.15 -2.55
C PHE A 168 -7.34 -12.69 -2.92
N CYS A 169 -6.53 -12.09 -3.80
CA CYS A 169 -6.65 -10.67 -4.15
C CYS A 169 -6.76 -10.40 -5.65
N ALA A 170 -7.23 -9.20 -5.99
CA ALA A 170 -7.30 -8.70 -7.35
C ALA A 170 -6.00 -8.04 -7.81
N GLU A 171 -5.20 -7.56 -6.85
CA GLU A 171 -4.00 -6.78 -7.12
C GLU A 171 -2.98 -6.93 -5.98
N PHE A 172 -1.70 -6.78 -6.31
CA PHE A 172 -0.63 -6.57 -5.36
C PHE A 172 -0.22 -5.11 -5.28
N LEU A 173 0.01 -4.62 -4.07
CA LEU A 173 0.75 -3.37 -3.83
C LEU A 173 2.12 -3.76 -3.26
N VAL A 174 3.21 -3.33 -3.90
CA VAL A 174 4.57 -3.71 -3.46
C VAL A 174 5.36 -2.45 -3.14
N HIS A 175 5.57 -2.20 -1.85
CA HIS A 175 6.45 -1.14 -1.37
C HIS A 175 7.90 -1.66 -1.30
N ALA A 176 8.78 -1.06 -2.11
CA ALA A 176 10.22 -1.31 -2.07
C ALA A 176 10.86 -0.42 -1.00
N VAL A 177 10.79 -0.85 0.26
CA VAL A 177 11.11 -0.03 1.44
C VAL A 177 12.53 0.55 1.39
N ASP A 178 13.50 -0.21 0.87
CA ASP A 178 14.90 0.22 0.85
C ASP A 178 15.12 1.48 -0.02
N VAL A 179 14.21 1.80 -0.94
CA VAL A 179 14.25 3.00 -1.79
C VAL A 179 13.08 3.98 -1.54
N GLU A 180 12.13 3.61 -0.68
CA GLU A 180 10.94 4.40 -0.39
C GLU A 180 11.27 5.73 0.30
N GLY A 181 10.68 6.83 -0.19
CA GLY A 181 10.89 8.18 0.33
C GLY A 181 12.28 8.78 0.07
N LYS A 182 13.21 8.06 -0.57
CA LYS A 182 14.58 8.53 -0.84
C LYS A 182 14.76 9.29 -2.14
N CYS A 183 13.79 9.21 -3.06
CA CYS A 183 13.83 9.85 -4.38
C CYS A 183 15.14 9.56 -5.16
N GLY A 184 15.70 8.36 -5.00
CA GLY A 184 17.00 7.97 -5.54
C GLY A 184 16.95 6.97 -6.70
N GLY A 185 15.75 6.66 -7.22
CA GLY A 185 15.54 5.62 -8.23
C GLY A 185 14.83 4.38 -7.69
N ILE A 186 14.25 3.60 -8.60
CA ILE A 186 13.52 2.37 -8.30
C ILE A 186 14.45 1.18 -8.03
N ALA A 187 13.93 0.16 -7.34
CA ALA A 187 14.56 -1.16 -7.31
C ALA A 187 14.26 -1.90 -8.62
N ALA A 188 15.09 -1.67 -9.65
CA ALA A 188 14.83 -2.13 -11.01
C ALA A 188 14.79 -3.66 -11.15
N ASP A 189 15.59 -4.38 -10.37
CA ASP A 189 15.58 -5.84 -10.29
C ASP A 189 14.24 -6.36 -9.74
N LEU A 190 13.77 -5.80 -8.62
CA LEU A 190 12.45 -6.13 -8.07
C LEU A 190 11.32 -5.82 -9.07
N ALA A 191 11.38 -4.67 -9.74
CA ALA A 191 10.36 -4.30 -10.74
C ALA A 191 10.31 -5.30 -11.91
N ALA A 192 11.48 -5.74 -12.41
CA ALA A 192 11.59 -6.75 -13.46
C ALA A 192 11.06 -8.11 -13.00
N ASP A 193 11.41 -8.53 -11.78
CA ASP A 193 10.94 -9.77 -11.18
C ASP A 193 9.41 -9.79 -11.01
N LEU A 194 8.82 -8.71 -10.50
CA LEU A 194 7.37 -8.57 -10.37
C LEU A 194 6.66 -8.65 -11.73
N ALA A 195 7.21 -8.02 -12.76
CA ALA A 195 6.66 -8.06 -14.12
C ALA A 195 6.74 -9.47 -14.73
N ALA A 196 7.78 -10.25 -14.40
CA ALA A 196 7.97 -11.60 -14.90
C ALA A 196 7.13 -12.65 -14.14
N TRP A 197 6.90 -12.44 -12.84
CA TRP A 197 6.37 -13.46 -11.94
C TRP A 197 4.92 -13.26 -11.54
N SER A 198 4.40 -12.03 -11.51
CA SER A 198 3.04 -11.80 -11.03
C SER A 198 1.98 -12.28 -12.01
N PRO A 199 1.01 -13.12 -11.57
CA PRO A 199 -0.10 -13.56 -12.41
C PRO A 199 -1.26 -12.55 -12.49
N ILE A 200 -1.25 -11.52 -11.64
CA ILE A 200 -2.28 -10.48 -11.53
C ILE A 200 -1.63 -9.08 -11.53
N PRO A 201 -2.41 -7.99 -11.68
CA PRO A 201 -1.88 -6.63 -11.62
C PRO A 201 -1.03 -6.36 -10.38
N VAL A 202 0.06 -5.63 -10.56
CA VAL A 202 0.95 -5.15 -9.50
C VAL A 202 1.09 -3.65 -9.59
N THR A 203 0.95 -2.98 -8.45
CA THR A 203 1.34 -1.60 -8.26
C THR A 203 2.65 -1.58 -7.49
N TYR A 204 3.71 -1.12 -8.15
CA TYR A 204 5.01 -0.88 -7.51
C TYR A 204 5.01 0.51 -6.87
N ALA A 205 5.50 0.61 -5.64
CA ALA A 205 5.65 1.85 -4.90
C ALA A 205 7.06 1.94 -4.28
N GLY A 206 7.74 3.07 -4.47
CA GLY A 206 9.03 3.34 -3.84
C GLY A 206 10.12 3.82 -4.79
N GLY A 207 10.72 4.98 -4.50
CA GLY A 207 11.95 5.43 -5.16
C GLY A 207 11.79 6.13 -6.51
N VAL A 208 10.59 6.15 -7.11
CA VAL A 208 10.31 6.91 -8.35
C VAL A 208 10.69 8.37 -8.14
N HIS A 209 11.57 8.89 -8.99
CA HIS A 209 12.15 10.23 -8.87
C HIS A 209 12.04 11.04 -10.15
N ASN A 210 11.83 10.40 -11.32
CA ASN A 210 11.65 11.09 -12.58
C ASN A 210 10.74 10.30 -13.55
N MET A 211 10.41 10.90 -14.70
CA MET A 211 9.55 10.27 -15.72
C MET A 211 10.20 9.07 -16.42
N ALA A 212 11.53 8.97 -16.43
CA ALA A 212 12.23 7.82 -17.01
C ALA A 212 12.03 6.55 -16.17
N ASP A 213 11.79 6.67 -14.85
CA ASP A 213 11.41 5.52 -14.02
C ASP A 213 10.03 4.93 -14.38
N LEU A 214 9.22 5.66 -15.15
CA LEU A 214 7.90 5.22 -15.62
C LEU A 214 7.95 4.63 -17.05
N GLN A 215 9.13 4.53 -17.66
CA GLN A 215 9.34 3.98 -19.01
C GLN A 215 9.84 2.55 -18.93
#